data_AF-A0A0F8XC25-F1
#
_entry.id   AF-A0A0F8XC25-F1
#
_cell.length_a   1.000
_cell.length_b   1.000
_cell.length_c   1.000
_cell.angle_alpha   90.00
_cell.angle_beta   90.00
_cell.angle_gamma   90.00
#
_symmetry.space_group_name_H-M   'P 1'
#
loop_
_entity.id
_entity.type
_entity.pdbx_description
1 polymer ?
#
loop_
_entity_poly.entity_id
_entity_poly.type
_entity_poly.pdbx_seq_one_letter_code
_entity_poly.pdbx_strand_id
1 'polypeptide(L)'
;MYPIDCLDGSIRYQLEPDERGVWYDLLNYSAICAQPGTIADKDGRPYPHSFIANRLNISQELLDATLKKCTDEGRIKDDNGVIVIANWGAYQSEYQRQKPYREKKDIYSEAVRLTKEEYRKLVDKFGQKGADDGIENLSLYVQSKGDKYKSHYATILSWDRRDQKEASSGKDRRNPEKSHDQRLKDSVRKK
;
A
#
# COMPACT_ATOMS: atom_id res chain seq x y z
N MET A 1 -14.23 8.23 1.10
CA MET A 1 -14.48 9.23 2.16
C MET A 1 -15.33 8.59 3.24
N TYR A 2 -14.96 8.75 4.51
CA TYR A 2 -15.74 8.20 5.62
C TYR A 2 -16.91 9.14 5.95
N PRO A 3 -18.15 8.65 6.11
CA PRO A 3 -19.31 9.51 6.37
C PRO A 3 -19.17 10.41 7.62
N ILE A 4 -18.45 9.96 8.67
CA ILE A 4 -18.19 10.82 9.84
C ILE A 4 -17.27 11.98 9.49
N ASP A 5 -16.28 11.76 8.61
CA ASP A 5 -15.32 12.79 8.21
C ASP A 5 -16.01 13.89 7.38
N CYS A 6 -17.16 13.59 6.77
CA CYS A 6 -18.00 14.58 6.10
C CYS A 6 -18.69 15.55 7.07
N LEU A 7 -18.86 15.16 8.34
CA LEU A 7 -19.56 15.93 9.38
C LEU A 7 -18.60 16.55 10.39
N ASP A 8 -17.56 15.81 10.77
CA ASP A 8 -16.58 16.20 11.79
C ASP A 8 -15.27 16.74 11.18
N GLY A 9 -15.10 16.62 9.86
CA GLY A 9 -13.89 17.03 9.15
C GLY A 9 -13.84 18.50 8.78
N SER A 10 -12.62 18.98 8.51
CA SER A 10 -12.38 20.40 8.17
C SER A 10 -13.07 20.88 6.91
N ILE A 11 -13.38 19.97 5.99
CA ILE A 11 -14.19 20.24 4.79
C ILE A 11 -15.55 20.84 5.16
N ARG A 12 -16.13 20.45 6.29
CA ARG A 12 -17.48 20.88 6.68
C ARG A 12 -17.54 22.38 7.00
N TYR A 13 -16.52 22.93 7.64
CA TYR A 13 -16.49 24.34 8.08
C TYR A 13 -15.68 25.25 7.15
N GLN A 14 -14.79 24.72 6.31
CA GLN A 14 -13.96 25.53 5.41
C GLN A 14 -14.56 25.73 4.02
N LEU A 15 -15.46 24.84 3.59
CA LEU A 15 -16.13 24.92 2.29
C LEU A 15 -17.63 25.18 2.48
N GLU A 16 -18.16 26.02 1.60
CA GLU A 16 -19.58 26.28 1.49
C GLU A 16 -20.35 25.04 0.98
N PRO A 17 -21.69 24.96 1.17
CA PRO A 17 -22.45 23.78 0.80
C PRO A 17 -22.29 23.31 -0.64
N ASP A 18 -22.20 24.24 -1.58
CA ASP A 18 -21.95 24.03 -3.00
C ASP A 18 -20.51 23.57 -3.27
N GLU A 19 -19.53 24.26 -2.70
CA GLU A 19 -18.10 23.91 -2.78
C GLU A 19 -17.81 22.52 -2.23
N ARG A 20 -18.52 22.09 -1.17
CA ARG A 20 -18.45 20.71 -0.66
C ARG A 20 -18.94 19.70 -1.69
N GLY A 21 -20.01 20.03 -2.41
CA GLY A 21 -20.51 19.22 -3.52
C GLY A 21 -19.44 19.06 -4.60
N VAL A 22 -18.86 20.18 -5.03
CA VAL A 22 -17.76 20.19 -6.02
C VAL A 22 -16.58 19.35 -5.55
N TRP A 23 -16.18 19.47 -4.28
CA TRP A 23 -15.10 18.66 -3.72
C TRP A 23 -15.39 17.16 -3.81
N TYR A 24 -16.61 16.73 -3.48
CA TYR A 24 -16.99 15.32 -3.59
C TYR A 24 -17.01 14.83 -5.04
N ASP A 25 -17.47 15.68 -5.95
CA ASP A 25 -17.48 15.37 -7.39
C ASP A 25 -16.07 15.29 -7.97
N LEU A 26 -15.14 16.16 -7.54
CA LEU A 26 -13.73 16.08 -7.90
C LEU A 26 -13.08 14.79 -7.40
N LEU A 27 -13.40 14.35 -6.18
CA LEU A 27 -12.92 13.06 -5.66
C LEU A 27 -13.46 11.89 -6.49
N ASN A 28 -14.75 11.89 -6.83
CA ASN A 28 -15.34 10.87 -7.68
C ASN A 28 -14.74 10.89 -9.09
N TYR A 29 -14.52 12.07 -9.65
CA TYR A 29 -13.99 12.23 -10.99
C TYR A 29 -12.52 11.77 -11.08
N SER A 30 -11.70 12.19 -10.12
CA SER A 30 -10.31 11.73 -10.01
C SER A 30 -10.20 10.21 -9.80
N ALA A 31 -11.24 9.54 -9.26
CA ALA A 31 -11.26 8.09 -9.12
C ALA A 31 -11.40 7.34 -10.46
N ILE A 32 -12.04 7.96 -11.45
CA ILE A 32 -12.33 7.36 -12.75
C ILE A 32 -11.37 7.83 -13.86
N CYS A 33 -10.48 8.77 -13.55
CA CYS A 33 -9.40 9.19 -14.45
C CYS A 33 -8.36 8.09 -14.68
N ALA A 34 -7.50 8.27 -15.68
CA ALA A 34 -6.50 7.27 -16.07
C ALA A 34 -5.54 6.91 -14.93
N GLN A 35 -5.17 7.91 -14.11
CA GLN A 35 -4.40 7.74 -12.89
C GLN A 35 -5.27 8.15 -11.68
N PRO A 36 -5.73 7.19 -10.86
CA PRO A 36 -6.59 7.49 -9.72
C PRO A 36 -5.98 8.53 -8.78
N GLY A 37 -6.77 9.56 -8.44
CA GLY A 37 -6.34 10.69 -7.63
C GLY A 37 -5.74 11.85 -8.42
N THR A 38 -5.72 11.75 -9.75
CA THR A 38 -5.26 12.80 -10.66
C THR A 38 -6.30 13.08 -11.73
N ILE A 39 -6.67 14.34 -11.93
CA ILE A 39 -7.62 14.76 -12.98
C ILE A 39 -6.82 15.19 -14.21
N ALA A 40 -6.58 14.23 -15.09
CA ALA A 40 -5.87 14.40 -16.35
C ALA A 40 -6.41 13.45 -17.42
N ASP A 41 -6.04 13.71 -18.69
CA ASP A 41 -6.28 12.77 -19.78
C ASP A 41 -5.39 11.52 -19.69
N LYS A 42 -5.52 10.62 -20.67
CA LYS A 42 -4.74 9.37 -20.71
C LYS A 42 -3.24 9.61 -20.91
N ASP A 43 -2.88 10.74 -21.51
CA ASP A 43 -1.50 11.13 -21.79
C ASP A 43 -0.91 11.99 -20.65
N GLY A 44 -1.68 12.22 -19.57
CA GLY A 44 -1.28 13.03 -18.42
C GLY A 44 -1.40 14.54 -18.63
N ARG A 45 -2.14 14.98 -19.65
CA ARG A 45 -2.36 16.41 -19.91
C ARG A 45 -3.54 16.94 -19.08
N PRO A 46 -3.49 18.21 -18.66
CA PRO A 46 -4.55 18.80 -17.86
C PRO A 46 -5.82 19.01 -18.70
N TYR A 47 -6.97 18.80 -18.07
CA TYR A 47 -8.24 19.21 -18.68
C TYR A 47 -8.45 20.71 -18.50
N PRO A 48 -8.99 21.42 -19.51
CA PRO A 48 -9.46 22.79 -19.32
C PRO A 48 -10.49 22.86 -18.20
N HIS A 49 -10.46 23.89 -17.37
CA HIS A 49 -11.42 24.05 -16.27
C HIS A 49 -12.87 24.10 -16.78
N SER A 50 -13.10 24.71 -17.94
CA SER A 50 -14.40 24.69 -18.62
C SER A 50 -14.89 23.27 -18.94
N PHE A 51 -13.99 22.36 -19.32
CA PHE A 51 -14.33 20.97 -19.58
C PHE A 51 -14.71 20.24 -18.29
N ILE A 52 -13.95 20.47 -17.20
CA ILE A 52 -14.25 19.89 -15.89
C ILE A 52 -15.59 20.43 -15.36
N ALA A 53 -15.80 21.74 -15.41
CA ALA A 53 -17.04 22.38 -14.95
C ALA A 53 -18.27 21.85 -15.70
N ASN A 54 -18.18 21.74 -17.04
CA ASN A 54 -19.23 21.14 -17.85
C ASN A 54 -19.48 19.67 -17.48
N ARG A 55 -18.41 18.89 -17.23
CA ARG A 55 -18.53 17.48 -16.85
C ARG A 55 -19.23 17.30 -15.49
N LEU A 56 -18.97 18.21 -14.56
CA LEU A 56 -19.58 18.21 -13.22
C LEU A 56 -20.92 18.95 -13.18
N ASN A 57 -21.36 19.54 -14.30
CA ASN A 57 -22.58 20.32 -14.41
C ASN A 57 -22.64 21.49 -13.39
N ILE A 58 -21.55 22.25 -13.30
CA ILE A 58 -21.38 23.42 -12.44
C ILE A 58 -20.82 24.60 -13.24
N SER A 59 -20.86 25.80 -12.66
CA SER A 59 -20.22 26.96 -13.28
C SER A 59 -18.70 26.89 -13.14
N GLN A 60 -17.99 27.49 -14.10
CA GLN A 60 -16.53 27.53 -14.06
C GLN A 60 -16.04 28.37 -12.88
N GLU A 61 -16.76 29.43 -12.52
CA GLU A 61 -16.42 30.30 -11.39
C GLU A 61 -16.47 29.53 -10.06
N LEU A 62 -17.48 28.67 -9.88
CA LEU A 62 -17.60 27.84 -8.68
C LEU A 62 -16.48 26.80 -8.62
N LEU A 63 -16.12 26.20 -9.75
CA LEU A 63 -14.99 25.29 -9.83
C LEU A 63 -13.69 26.01 -9.44
N ASP A 64 -13.40 27.15 -10.05
CA ASP A 64 -12.17 27.92 -9.82
C ASP A 64 -12.06 28.39 -8.36
N ALA A 65 -13.16 28.88 -7.78
CA ALA A 65 -13.22 29.26 -6.37
C ALA A 65 -12.93 28.06 -5.44
N THR A 66 -13.53 26.90 -5.73
CA THR A 66 -13.32 25.68 -4.96
C THR A 66 -11.88 25.20 -5.08
N LEU A 67 -11.33 25.13 -6.30
CA LEU A 67 -9.95 24.70 -6.54
C LEU A 67 -8.95 25.60 -5.82
N LYS A 68 -9.18 26.92 -5.81
CA LYS A 68 -8.36 27.86 -5.06
C LYS A 68 -8.35 27.55 -3.56
N LYS A 69 -9.52 27.42 -2.93
CA LYS A 69 -9.63 27.07 -1.50
C LYS A 69 -8.98 25.72 -1.19
N CYS A 70 -9.21 24.72 -2.04
CA CYS A 70 -8.61 23.40 -1.86
C CYS A 70 -7.08 23.42 -2.01
N THR A 71 -6.54 24.29 -2.85
CA THR A 71 -5.09 24.48 -3.02
C THR A 71 -4.49 25.20 -1.81
N ASP A 72 -5.11 26.28 -1.36
CA ASP A 72 -4.67 27.07 -0.19
C ASP A 72 -4.62 26.20 1.09
N GLU A 73 -5.56 25.27 1.24
CA GLU A 73 -5.62 24.32 2.36
C GLU A 73 -4.81 23.03 2.15
N GLY A 74 -4.05 22.93 1.05
CA GLY A 74 -3.17 21.79 0.75
C GLY A 74 -3.89 20.47 0.44
N ARG A 75 -5.18 20.53 0.07
CA ARG A 75 -5.97 19.35 -0.36
C ARG A 75 -5.73 18.97 -1.81
N ILE A 76 -5.34 19.94 -2.62
CA ILE A 76 -4.99 19.76 -4.03
C ILE A 76 -3.57 20.26 -4.23
N LYS A 77 -2.85 19.60 -5.12
CA LYS A 77 -1.60 20.10 -5.71
C LYS A 77 -1.85 20.35 -7.19
N ASP A 78 -1.43 21.52 -7.64
CA ASP A 78 -1.37 21.85 -9.06
C ASP A 78 0.01 21.40 -9.60
N ASP A 79 0.00 20.48 -10.56
CA ASP A 79 1.19 20.05 -11.31
C ASP A 79 1.02 20.44 -12.79
N ASN A 80 1.50 21.64 -13.15
CA ASN A 80 1.42 22.17 -14.52
C ASN A 80 -0.01 22.21 -15.10
N GLY A 81 -1.00 22.58 -14.27
CA GLY A 81 -2.43 22.60 -14.59
C GLY A 81 -3.14 21.29 -14.30
N VAL A 82 -2.41 20.22 -13.94
CA VAL A 82 -3.01 18.93 -13.54
C VAL A 82 -3.40 18.99 -12.08
N ILE A 83 -4.67 18.71 -11.82
CA ILE A 83 -5.23 18.69 -10.46
C ILE A 83 -4.92 17.34 -9.82
N VAL A 84 -4.06 17.33 -8.80
CA VAL A 84 -3.68 16.14 -8.03
C VAL A 84 -4.28 16.22 -6.63
N ILE A 85 -5.07 15.22 -6.24
CA ILE A 85 -5.66 15.14 -4.91
C ILE A 85 -4.57 14.76 -3.90
N ALA A 86 -4.31 15.63 -2.92
CA ALA A 86 -3.41 15.34 -1.83
C ALA A 86 -3.98 14.22 -0.94
N ASN A 87 -3.12 13.35 -0.42
CA ASN A 87 -3.52 12.25 0.46
C ASN A 87 -4.66 11.37 -0.12
N TRP A 88 -4.61 11.09 -1.43
CA TRP A 88 -5.62 10.29 -2.16
C TRP A 88 -6.03 8.99 -1.44
N GLY A 89 -5.09 8.31 -0.78
CA GLY A 89 -5.34 7.09 -0.03
C GLY A 89 -6.34 7.23 1.12
N ALA A 90 -6.47 8.43 1.71
CA ALA A 90 -7.47 8.70 2.75
C ALA A 90 -8.90 8.83 2.19
N TYR A 91 -9.04 9.16 0.90
CA TYR A 91 -10.33 9.35 0.26
C TYR A 91 -10.93 8.08 -0.36
N GLN A 92 -10.14 7.01 -0.48
CA GLN A 92 -10.64 5.69 -0.92
C GLN A 92 -11.77 5.17 -0.03
N SER A 93 -12.67 4.38 -0.60
CA SER A 93 -13.73 3.74 0.19
C SER A 93 -13.12 2.81 1.24
N GLU A 94 -13.73 2.72 2.42
CA GLU A 94 -13.35 1.72 3.43
C GLU A 94 -13.39 0.31 2.84
N TYR A 95 -14.29 0.04 1.88
CA TYR A 95 -14.31 -1.20 1.15
C TYR A 95 -13.01 -1.46 0.38
N GLN A 96 -12.50 -0.49 -0.40
CA GLN A 96 -11.24 -0.63 -1.14
C GLN A 96 -10.03 -0.68 -0.20
N ARG A 97 -10.02 0.13 0.86
CA ARG A 97 -8.96 0.11 1.89
C ARG A 97 -8.92 -1.22 2.64
N GLN A 98 -10.08 -1.79 2.95
CA GLN A 98 -10.21 -3.07 3.62
C GLN A 98 -10.12 -4.26 2.68
N LYS A 99 -10.26 -4.10 1.36
CA LYS A 99 -10.15 -5.17 0.37
C LYS A 99 -8.96 -6.12 0.64
N PRO A 100 -7.71 -5.64 0.82
CA PRO A 100 -6.59 -6.53 1.14
C PRO A 100 -6.68 -7.24 2.50
N TYR A 101 -7.46 -6.70 3.46
CA TYR A 101 -7.70 -7.34 4.77
C TYR A 101 -8.88 -8.32 4.75
N ARG A 102 -9.80 -8.16 3.80
CA ARG A 102 -10.96 -9.03 3.59
C ARG A 102 -10.68 -10.20 2.66
N GLU A 103 -9.63 -10.10 1.83
CA GLU A 103 -9.17 -11.20 1.00
C GLU A 103 -8.83 -12.41 1.88
N LYS A 104 -9.53 -13.52 1.60
CA LYS A 104 -9.32 -14.77 2.31
C LYS A 104 -7.88 -15.23 2.07
N LYS A 105 -7.13 -15.37 3.15
CA LYS A 105 -5.79 -15.97 3.11
C LYS A 105 -5.93 -17.48 3.11
N ASP A 106 -5.36 -18.11 2.11
CA ASP A 106 -5.22 -19.56 2.07
C ASP A 106 -4.00 -19.98 2.90
N ILE A 107 -4.03 -21.20 3.40
CA ILE A 107 -2.92 -21.80 4.15
C ILE A 107 -1.98 -22.42 3.12
N TYR A 108 -0.77 -21.86 3.00
CA TYR A 108 0.24 -22.35 2.06
C TYR A 108 1.25 -23.29 2.74
N SER A 109 1.39 -23.19 4.06
CA SER A 109 2.13 -24.14 4.91
C SER A 109 1.52 -24.10 6.32
N GLU A 110 1.91 -25.03 7.19
CA GLU A 110 1.37 -25.20 8.56
C GLU A 110 1.26 -23.88 9.35
N ALA A 111 2.23 -22.96 9.21
CA ALA A 111 2.23 -21.67 9.90
C ALA A 111 2.07 -20.45 8.98
N VAL A 112 2.15 -20.61 7.65
CA VAL A 112 2.19 -19.50 6.70
C VAL A 112 0.87 -19.36 5.96
N ARG A 113 0.26 -18.18 6.14
CA ARG A 113 -0.98 -17.74 5.49
C ARG A 113 -0.71 -16.57 4.55
N LEU A 114 -1.12 -16.71 3.29
CA LEU A 114 -0.96 -15.72 2.23
C LEU A 114 -2.27 -15.62 1.44
N THR A 115 -2.51 -14.48 0.80
CA THR A 115 -3.52 -14.38 -0.26
C THR A 115 -2.98 -14.99 -1.56
N LYS A 116 -3.87 -15.38 -2.48
CA LYS A 116 -3.49 -15.84 -3.82
C LYS A 116 -2.66 -14.81 -4.59
N GLU A 117 -3.01 -13.53 -4.44
CA GLU A 117 -2.28 -12.39 -5.00
C GLU A 117 -0.87 -12.25 -4.42
N GLU A 118 -0.71 -12.34 -3.10
CA GLU A 118 0.61 -12.31 -2.44
C GLU A 118 1.49 -13.47 -2.90
N TYR A 119 0.93 -14.68 -2.99
CA TYR A 119 1.65 -15.85 -3.49
C TYR A 119 2.08 -15.67 -4.95
N ARG A 120 1.17 -15.24 -5.83
CA ARG A 120 1.52 -14.94 -7.24
C ARG A 120 2.67 -13.95 -7.33
N LYS A 121 2.66 -12.87 -6.53
CA LYS A 121 3.75 -11.89 -6.48
C LYS A 121 5.09 -12.49 -6.01
N LEU A 122 5.06 -13.50 -5.13
CA LEU A 122 6.28 -14.22 -4.75
C LEU A 122 6.79 -15.07 -5.91
N VAL A 123 5.90 -15.79 -6.59
CA VAL A 123 6.24 -16.61 -7.78
C VAL A 123 6.79 -15.75 -8.91
N ASP A 124 6.15 -14.61 -9.21
CA ASP A 124 6.62 -13.68 -10.25
C ASP A 124 8.02 -13.14 -9.95
N LYS A 125 8.38 -12.98 -8.67
CA LYS A 125 9.65 -12.41 -8.24
C LYS A 125 10.77 -13.44 -8.07
N PHE A 126 10.45 -14.62 -7.52
CA PHE A 126 11.43 -15.63 -7.11
C PHE A 126 11.37 -16.92 -7.92
N GLY A 127 10.40 -17.04 -8.84
CA GLY A 127 9.99 -18.30 -9.43
C GLY A 127 9.21 -19.16 -8.44
N GLN A 128 8.55 -20.19 -8.96
CA GLN A 128 7.73 -21.12 -8.16
C GLN A 128 8.54 -21.74 -7.02
N LYS A 129 9.72 -22.28 -7.34
CA LYS A 129 10.62 -22.91 -6.36
C LYS A 129 11.10 -21.94 -5.29
N GLY A 130 11.53 -20.74 -5.67
CA GLY A 130 12.02 -19.75 -4.70
C GLY A 130 10.91 -19.22 -3.78
N ALA A 131 9.67 -19.14 -4.28
CA ALA A 131 8.52 -18.80 -3.46
C ALA A 131 8.21 -19.90 -2.43
N ASP A 132 8.22 -21.16 -2.85
CA ASP A 132 7.99 -22.33 -1.97
C ASP A 132 9.07 -22.42 -0.88
N ASP A 133 10.35 -22.32 -1.27
CA ASP A 133 11.49 -22.33 -0.34
C ASP A 133 11.38 -21.20 0.69
N GLY A 134 10.97 -19.99 0.27
CA GLY A 134 10.76 -18.85 1.18
C GLY A 134 9.61 -19.06 2.16
N ILE A 135 8.52 -19.69 1.72
CA ILE A 135 7.37 -20.04 2.55
C ILE A 135 7.74 -21.10 3.58
N GLU A 136 8.46 -22.16 3.17
CA GLU A 136 8.89 -23.23 4.05
C GLU A 136 9.85 -22.74 5.13
N ASN A 137 10.86 -21.95 4.75
CA ASN A 137 11.79 -21.34 5.69
C ASN A 137 11.08 -20.48 6.75
N LEU A 138 10.08 -19.69 6.34
CA LEU A 138 9.29 -18.89 7.26
C LEU A 138 8.42 -19.77 8.16
N SER A 139 7.85 -20.85 7.63
CA SER A 139 7.04 -21.81 8.39
C SER A 139 7.88 -22.47 9.50
N LEU A 140 9.05 -23.01 9.16
CA LEU A 140 10.00 -23.60 10.13
C LEU A 140 10.44 -22.59 11.20
N TYR A 141 10.73 -21.35 10.79
CA TYR A 141 11.10 -20.30 11.72
C TYR A 141 9.98 -19.97 12.71
N VAL A 142 8.75 -19.78 12.22
CA VAL A 142 7.57 -19.50 13.07
C VAL A 142 7.30 -20.65 14.03
N GLN A 143 7.44 -21.90 13.58
CA GLN A 143 7.26 -23.07 14.44
C GLN A 143 8.35 -23.19 15.50
N SER A 144 9.62 -22.93 15.14
CA SER A 144 10.74 -23.03 16.08
C SER A 144 10.81 -21.90 17.11
N LYS A 145 10.40 -20.68 16.74
CA LYS A 145 10.46 -19.49 17.60
C LYS A 145 9.13 -19.12 18.24
N GLY A 146 8.01 -19.59 17.69
CA GLY A 146 6.66 -19.19 18.11
C GLY A 146 6.26 -17.77 17.67
N ASP A 147 7.01 -17.16 16.75
CA ASP A 147 6.82 -15.77 16.35
C ASP A 147 5.55 -15.58 15.48
N LYS A 148 4.83 -14.48 15.70
CA LYS A 148 3.64 -14.13 14.91
C LYS A 148 3.91 -12.89 14.06
N TYR A 149 3.87 -13.05 12.74
CA TYR A 149 4.06 -11.94 11.81
C TYR A 149 2.75 -11.32 11.35
N LYS A 150 2.69 -9.98 11.26
CA LYS A 150 1.53 -9.24 10.74
C LYS A 150 1.30 -9.49 9.24
N SER A 151 2.37 -9.73 8.48
CA SER A 151 2.31 -10.13 7.06
C SER A 151 3.45 -11.08 6.73
N HIS A 152 3.12 -12.34 6.44
CA HIS A 152 4.10 -13.33 6.01
C HIS A 152 4.76 -12.94 4.68
N TYR A 153 4.00 -12.35 3.76
CA TYR A 153 4.52 -11.82 2.49
C TYR A 153 5.64 -10.80 2.71
N ALA A 154 5.39 -9.79 3.55
CA ALA A 154 6.39 -8.76 3.84
C ALA A 154 7.63 -9.33 4.54
N THR A 155 7.47 -10.35 5.38
CA THR A 155 8.59 -11.03 6.05
C THR A 155 9.49 -11.72 5.02
N ILE A 156 8.92 -12.49 4.08
CA ILE A 156 9.68 -13.17 3.02
C ILE A 156 10.45 -12.15 2.17
N LEU A 157 9.81 -11.04 1.77
CA LEU A 157 10.49 -9.97 1.02
C LEU A 157 11.63 -9.30 1.81
N SER A 158 11.47 -9.17 3.13
CA SER A 158 12.48 -8.58 4.00
C SER A 158 13.70 -9.49 4.12
N TRP A 159 13.50 -10.81 4.21
CA TRP A 159 14.58 -11.80 4.24
C TRP A 159 15.36 -11.81 2.94
N ASP A 160 14.67 -11.85 1.79
CA ASP A 160 15.31 -11.73 0.47
C ASP A 160 16.17 -10.46 0.36
N ARG A 161 15.63 -9.30 0.74
CA ARG A 161 16.40 -8.04 0.73
C ARG A 161 17.66 -8.10 1.61
N ARG A 162 17.62 -8.81 2.74
CA ARG A 162 18.78 -9.00 3.62
C ARG A 162 19.80 -9.94 2.97
N ASP A 163 19.36 -11.05 2.41
CA ASP A 163 20.21 -12.03 1.74
C ASP A 163 20.98 -11.39 0.55
N GLN A 164 20.29 -10.59 -0.27
CA GLN A 164 20.90 -9.83 -1.37
C GLN A 164 21.92 -8.79 -0.89
N LYS A 165 21.63 -8.14 0.24
CA LYS A 165 22.54 -7.15 0.84
C LYS A 165 23.78 -7.82 1.44
N GLU A 166 23.64 -9.00 2.03
CA GLU A 166 24.74 -9.79 2.57
C GLU A 166 25.61 -10.39 1.46
N ALA A 167 24.99 -10.86 0.37
CA ALA A 167 25.70 -11.33 -0.82
C ALA A 167 26.55 -10.24 -1.49
N SER A 168 26.04 -9.00 -1.51
CA SER A 168 26.77 -7.84 -2.06
C SER A 168 27.81 -7.23 -1.10
N SER A 169 27.73 -7.49 0.21
CA SER A 169 28.65 -6.94 1.22
C SER A 169 29.70 -7.91 1.75
N GLY A 170 29.73 -9.16 1.26
CA GLY A 170 30.79 -10.13 1.52
C GLY A 170 30.96 -10.54 2.99
N LYS A 171 29.96 -10.29 3.85
CA LYS A 171 29.97 -10.72 5.26
C LYS A 171 29.29 -12.07 5.40
N ASP A 172 30.11 -13.11 5.50
CA ASP A 172 29.72 -14.49 5.76
C ASP A 172 28.89 -14.61 7.06
N ARG A 173 27.72 -15.24 6.98
CA ARG A 173 26.89 -15.56 8.14
C ARG A 173 27.64 -16.58 8.98
N ARG A 174 28.05 -16.20 10.20
CA ARG A 174 28.34 -17.19 11.25
C ARG A 174 27.07 -18.01 11.50
N ASN A 175 27.03 -19.21 10.93
CA ASN A 175 25.92 -20.16 11.01
C ASN A 175 25.66 -20.56 12.49
N PRO A 176 24.44 -20.38 13.03
CA PRO A 176 24.10 -20.78 14.41
C PRO A 176 24.24 -22.28 14.67
N GLU A 177 24.23 -23.13 13.64
CA GLU A 177 24.34 -24.60 13.78
C GLU A 177 25.67 -25.07 14.38
N LYS A 178 26.76 -24.32 14.21
CA LYS A 178 28.07 -24.72 14.77
C LYS A 178 28.14 -24.61 16.30
N SER A 179 27.15 -23.97 16.95
CA SER A 179 27.12 -23.85 18.41
C SER A 179 26.51 -25.06 19.12
N HIS A 180 25.73 -25.89 18.43
CA HIS A 180 25.07 -27.05 19.06
C HIS A 180 25.96 -28.30 19.05
N ASP A 181 26.72 -28.52 17.97
CA ASP A 181 27.62 -29.67 17.83
C ASP A 181 28.83 -29.60 18.77
N GLN A 182 29.28 -28.40 19.15
CA GLN A 182 30.36 -28.23 20.12
C GLN A 182 29.93 -28.63 21.55
N ARG A 183 28.67 -28.35 21.93
CA ARG A 183 28.13 -28.69 23.26
C ARG A 183 27.91 -30.19 23.48
N LEU A 184 27.65 -30.94 22.40
CA LEU A 184 27.52 -32.41 22.45
C LEU A 184 28.88 -33.10 22.61
N LYS A 185 29.95 -32.58 21.98
CA LYS A 185 31.31 -33.12 22.10
C LYS A 185 31.93 -32.88 23.48
N ASP A 186 31.60 -31.76 24.11
CA ASP A 186 32.09 -31.43 25.46
C ASP A 186 31.39 -32.25 26.57
N SER A 187 30.17 -32.72 26.33
CA SER A 187 29.42 -33.60 27.26
C SER A 187 29.96 -35.03 27.27
N VAL A 188 30.46 -35.53 26.14
CA VAL A 188 31.03 -36.90 26.02
C VAL A 188 32.43 -37.00 26.65
N ARG A 189 33.12 -35.87 26.86
CA ARG A 189 34.49 -35.82 27.42
C ARG A 189 34.55 -35.76 28.95
N LYS A 190 33.41 -35.66 29.63
CA LYS A 190 33.27 -35.81 31.09
C LYS A 190 32.61 -37.17 31.41
N LYS A 191 33.35 -38.24 31.17
CA LYS A 191 33.16 -39.52 31.85
C LYS A 191 34.49 -39.94 32.45
#